data_AF-A0A532U5N4-F1
#
_entry.id   AF-A0A532U5N4-F1
#
_cell.length_a   1.000
_cell.length_b   1.000
_cell.length_c   1.000
_cell.angle_alpha   90.00
_cell.angle_beta   90.00
_cell.angle_gamma   90.00
#
_symmetry.space_group_name_H-M   'P 1'
#
loop_
_entity.id
_entity.type
_entity.pdbx_description
1 polymer ?
#
loop_
_entity_poly.entity_id
_entity_poly.type
_entity_poly.pdbx_seq_one_letter_code
_entity_poly.pdbx_strand_id
1 'polypeptide(L)'
;MVTMVAICVVSLFYLGCGLLSGPIPTPIRTVPVSSEKAQDLVSKLGQDLILDAEGNYVLTITEEELTSWVALNMGGTIKDPQIILSEGKIHLYGTITTPVRTTMTAILLMEAEAGQAQTTVESITFGGLPIPETFAETLLRQIDDLVTPRHSQGEVEITEVEIAEGELTLRGRVAS
;
A
#
# COMPACT_ATOMS: atom_id res chain seq x y z
N MET A 1 30.89 -13.20 65.22
CA MET A 1 29.65 -12.82 64.49
C MET A 1 30.07 -12.26 63.15
N VAL A 2 29.62 -12.96 62.11
CA VAL A 2 29.98 -12.77 60.70
C VAL A 2 29.36 -11.47 60.19
N THR A 3 30.17 -10.46 59.86
CA THR A 3 29.70 -9.25 59.14
C THR A 3 29.78 -9.50 57.64
N MET A 4 28.79 -10.24 57.18
CA MET A 4 28.43 -10.44 55.78
C MET A 4 27.30 -9.46 55.44
N VAL A 5 27.65 -8.22 55.08
CA VAL A 5 26.70 -7.27 54.45
C VAL A 5 27.44 -6.54 53.34
N ALA A 6 27.88 -7.35 52.37
CA ALA A 6 28.10 -6.88 51.02
C ALA A 6 26.74 -6.86 50.31
N ILE A 7 26.61 -5.96 49.32
CA ILE A 7 25.60 -6.01 48.25
C ILE A 7 24.23 -5.45 48.64
N CYS A 8 23.99 -4.15 48.44
CA CYS A 8 22.61 -3.64 48.27
C CYS A 8 22.48 -2.24 47.63
N VAL A 9 23.49 -1.70 46.93
CA VAL A 9 23.37 -0.36 46.29
C VAL A 9 23.95 -0.32 44.87
N VAL A 10 23.57 -1.29 44.01
CA VAL A 10 23.86 -1.23 42.57
C VAL A 10 22.68 -1.84 41.79
N SER A 11 21.52 -1.18 41.82
CA SER A 11 20.33 -1.65 41.11
C SER A 11 19.47 -0.51 40.59
N LEU A 12 20.09 0.51 40.00
CA LEU A 12 19.35 1.65 39.41
C LEU A 12 19.91 2.13 38.04
N PHE A 13 20.30 1.22 37.14
CA PHE A 13 20.76 1.57 35.79
C PHE A 13 20.28 0.65 34.65
N TYR A 14 19.09 0.04 34.78
CA TYR A 14 18.42 -0.61 33.64
C TYR A 14 17.20 0.20 33.18
N LEU A 15 17.37 1.52 33.05
CA LEU A 15 16.46 2.33 32.23
C LEU A 15 16.72 1.97 30.76
N GLY A 16 15.72 1.38 30.15
CA GLY A 16 15.79 0.73 28.85
C GLY A 16 16.26 1.65 27.73
N CYS A 17 17.46 1.39 27.22
CA CYS A 17 17.82 1.72 25.84
C CYS A 17 17.27 0.62 24.93
N GLY A 18 15.96 0.64 24.69
CA GLY A 18 15.30 -0.20 23.69
C GLY A 18 14.61 0.62 22.59
N LEU A 19 14.83 1.94 22.55
CA LEU A 19 14.27 2.83 21.53
C LEU A 19 15.11 2.78 20.24
N LEU A 20 15.35 1.57 19.74
CA LEU A 20 15.93 1.34 18.42
C LEU A 20 14.76 1.08 17.48
N SER A 21 14.23 2.15 16.88
CA SER A 21 13.49 2.03 15.63
C SER A 21 14.39 1.26 14.66
N GLY A 22 14.00 0.03 14.31
CA GLY A 22 14.73 -0.79 13.35
C GLY A 22 14.88 -0.05 12.01
N PRO A 23 15.87 -0.42 11.18
CA PRO A 23 16.04 0.18 9.87
C PRO A 23 14.75 0.03 9.06
N ILE A 24 14.30 1.13 8.45
CA ILE A 24 13.11 1.11 7.59
C ILE A 24 13.43 0.24 6.37
N PRO A 25 12.56 -0.75 6.03
CA PRO A 25 12.76 -1.56 4.84
C PRO A 25 12.81 -0.69 3.58
N THR A 26 13.83 -0.91 2.75
CA THR A 26 13.94 -0.29 1.42
C THR A 26 13.31 -1.21 0.37
N PRO A 27 12.81 -0.65 -0.75
CA PRO A 27 12.27 -1.47 -1.83
C PRO A 27 13.34 -2.41 -2.38
N ILE A 28 12.94 -3.66 -2.66
CA ILE A 28 13.84 -4.71 -3.17
C ILE A 28 14.33 -4.43 -4.60
N ARG A 29 13.59 -3.59 -5.34
CA ARG A 29 13.92 -3.11 -6.67
C ARG A 29 13.27 -1.77 -6.93
N THR A 30 13.76 -1.06 -7.93
CA THR A 30 13.20 0.22 -8.35
C THR A 30 12.22 0.03 -9.51
N VAL A 31 11.10 0.72 -9.45
CA VAL A 31 10.10 0.78 -10.51
C VAL A 31 10.17 2.16 -11.17
N PRO A 32 10.36 2.25 -12.49
CA PRO A 32 10.43 3.53 -13.18
C PRO A 32 9.08 4.26 -13.12
N VAL A 33 9.14 5.59 -13.17
CA VAL A 33 7.96 6.46 -13.21
C VAL A 33 7.83 7.04 -14.61
N SER A 34 6.64 6.92 -15.21
CA SER A 34 6.34 7.57 -16.49
C SER A 34 4.89 8.08 -16.54
N SER A 35 4.69 9.24 -17.17
CA SER A 35 3.35 9.78 -17.39
C SER A 35 2.48 8.90 -18.29
N GLU A 36 3.10 8.19 -19.22
CA GLU A 36 2.43 7.23 -20.09
C GLU A 36 1.78 6.11 -19.27
N LYS A 37 2.52 5.50 -18.33
CA LYS A 37 2.01 4.39 -17.51
C LYS A 37 0.94 4.83 -16.53
N ALA A 38 1.06 6.02 -15.96
CA ALA A 38 -0.02 6.57 -15.15
C ALA A 38 -1.31 6.77 -15.98
N GLN A 39 -1.18 7.20 -17.24
CA GLN A 39 -2.30 7.37 -18.14
C GLN A 39 -2.86 6.04 -18.62
N ASP A 40 -2.02 5.02 -18.84
CA ASP A 40 -2.44 3.65 -19.16
C ASP A 40 -3.36 3.11 -18.05
N LEU A 41 -2.98 3.32 -16.78
CA LEU A 41 -3.81 2.92 -15.65
C LEU A 41 -5.19 3.59 -15.64
N VAL A 42 -5.22 4.92 -15.76
CA VAL A 42 -6.48 5.68 -15.80
C VAL A 42 -7.33 5.25 -16.99
N SER A 43 -6.71 4.96 -18.12
CA SER A 43 -7.39 4.52 -19.33
C SER A 43 -7.98 3.12 -19.14
N LYS A 44 -7.23 2.18 -18.54
CA LYS A 44 -7.73 0.84 -18.23
C LYS A 44 -8.94 0.85 -17.29
N LEU A 45 -8.92 1.73 -16.29
CA LEU A 45 -10.00 1.85 -15.29
C LEU A 45 -11.20 2.65 -15.82
N GLY A 46 -10.97 3.58 -16.76
CA GLY A 46 -11.99 4.47 -17.31
C GLY A 46 -12.60 4.03 -18.64
N GLN A 47 -11.97 3.09 -19.36
CA GLN A 47 -12.52 2.52 -20.59
C GLN A 47 -13.58 1.46 -20.29
N ASP A 48 -14.40 1.16 -21.29
CA ASP A 48 -15.34 0.06 -21.24
C ASP A 48 -14.59 -1.25 -21.04
N LEU A 49 -15.05 -2.06 -20.07
CA LEU A 49 -14.46 -3.37 -19.81
C LEU A 49 -14.62 -4.27 -21.02
N ILE A 50 -13.54 -4.97 -21.37
CA ILE A 50 -13.60 -6.02 -22.39
C ILE A 50 -14.21 -7.25 -21.72
N LEU A 51 -15.47 -7.51 -22.02
CA LEU A 51 -16.22 -8.65 -21.50
C LEU A 51 -16.03 -9.89 -22.39
N ASP A 52 -15.98 -11.06 -21.77
CA ASP A 52 -16.08 -12.35 -22.46
C ASP A 52 -17.55 -12.67 -22.85
N ALA A 53 -17.77 -13.84 -23.46
CA ALA A 53 -19.10 -14.26 -23.90
C ALA A 53 -20.07 -14.50 -22.72
N GLU A 54 -19.53 -14.70 -21.52
CA GLU A 54 -20.22 -14.94 -20.27
C GLU A 54 -20.40 -13.66 -19.44
N GLY A 55 -19.88 -12.52 -19.90
CA GLY A 55 -19.97 -11.22 -19.22
C GLY A 55 -18.94 -10.99 -18.12
N ASN A 56 -17.89 -11.81 -18.06
CA ASN A 56 -16.76 -11.62 -17.15
C ASN A 56 -15.69 -10.71 -17.76
N TYR A 57 -14.88 -10.10 -16.90
CA TYR A 57 -13.72 -9.32 -17.31
C TYR A 57 -12.50 -9.66 -16.46
N VAL A 58 -11.34 -9.34 -17.02
CA VAL A 58 -10.05 -9.42 -16.34
C VAL A 58 -9.31 -8.12 -16.57
N LEU A 59 -8.88 -7.48 -15.49
CA LEU A 59 -8.08 -6.26 -15.51
C LEU A 59 -6.75 -6.51 -14.83
N THR A 60 -5.66 -6.34 -15.56
CA THR A 60 -4.30 -6.46 -15.02
C THR A 60 -3.64 -5.09 -14.90
N ILE A 61 -3.14 -4.80 -13.71
CA ILE A 61 -2.48 -3.56 -13.32
C ILE A 61 -1.04 -3.90 -12.90
N THR A 62 -0.08 -3.21 -13.48
CA THR A 62 1.35 -3.40 -13.19
C THR A 62 1.82 -2.47 -12.08
N GLU A 63 2.94 -2.81 -11.45
CA GLU A 63 3.61 -1.90 -10.53
C GLU A 63 4.03 -0.58 -11.16
N GLU A 64 4.43 -0.58 -12.43
CA GLU A 64 4.85 0.63 -13.13
C GLU A 64 3.67 1.60 -13.26
N GLU A 65 2.49 1.06 -13.56
CA GLU A 65 1.23 1.80 -13.60
C GLU A 65 0.88 2.38 -12.23
N LEU A 66 0.87 1.55 -11.17
CA LEU A 66 0.56 2.01 -9.81
C LEU A 66 1.58 3.04 -9.32
N THR A 67 2.87 2.74 -9.44
CA THR A 67 3.97 3.61 -9.00
C THR A 67 3.91 4.95 -9.72
N SER A 68 3.72 4.93 -11.03
CA SER A 68 3.62 6.14 -11.84
C SER A 68 2.38 6.96 -11.47
N TRP A 69 1.24 6.30 -11.27
CA TRP A 69 0.01 7.00 -10.89
C TRP A 69 0.15 7.67 -9.52
N VAL A 70 0.69 6.98 -8.51
CA VAL A 70 0.92 7.56 -7.18
C VAL A 70 1.94 8.70 -7.25
N ALA A 71 3.02 8.56 -8.03
CA ALA A 71 4.01 9.62 -8.19
C ALA A 71 3.42 10.92 -8.73
N LEU A 72 2.47 10.83 -9.66
CA LEU A 72 1.87 11.99 -10.31
C LEU A 72 0.67 12.57 -9.56
N ASN A 73 -0.18 11.73 -8.97
CA ASN A 73 -1.41 12.16 -8.30
C ASN A 73 -1.21 12.46 -6.81
N MET A 74 -0.23 11.82 -6.18
CA MET A 74 0.08 11.98 -4.75
C MET A 74 1.45 12.61 -4.51
N GLY A 75 2.12 13.12 -5.54
CA GLY A 75 3.45 13.72 -5.45
C GLY A 75 3.59 14.91 -4.49
N GLY A 76 2.48 15.52 -4.06
CA GLY A 76 2.45 16.54 -3.00
C GLY A 76 2.51 15.98 -1.57
N THR A 77 2.15 14.72 -1.40
CA THR A 77 2.02 14.01 -0.12
C THR A 77 3.09 12.93 0.03
N ILE A 78 3.34 12.14 -1.02
CA ILE A 78 4.33 11.06 -1.08
C ILE A 78 5.32 11.38 -2.21
N LYS A 79 6.59 11.52 -1.85
CA LYS A 79 7.71 11.68 -2.77
C LYS A 79 8.37 10.35 -3.06
N ASP A 80 8.82 10.21 -4.31
CA ASP A 80 9.54 9.06 -4.82
C ASP A 80 8.87 7.73 -4.43
N PRO A 81 7.56 7.56 -4.69
CA PRO A 81 6.87 6.34 -4.33
C PRO A 81 7.44 5.17 -5.12
N GLN A 82 7.47 3.99 -4.50
CA GLN A 82 7.80 2.72 -5.14
C GLN A 82 6.77 1.71 -4.67
N ILE A 83 6.02 1.14 -5.61
CA ILE A 83 5.03 0.10 -5.31
C ILE A 83 5.57 -1.22 -5.85
N ILE A 84 5.66 -2.21 -4.97
CA ILE A 84 6.08 -3.57 -5.28
C ILE A 84 4.93 -4.52 -4.97
N LEU A 85 4.56 -5.33 -5.95
CA LEU A 85 3.54 -6.37 -5.89
C LEU A 85 4.27 -7.70 -5.76
N SER A 86 4.20 -8.30 -4.58
CA SER A 86 4.89 -9.56 -4.30
C SER A 86 4.29 -10.24 -3.08
N GLU A 87 4.34 -11.57 -3.05
CA GLU A 87 3.86 -12.38 -1.92
C GLU A 87 2.38 -12.15 -1.56
N GLY A 88 1.53 -11.85 -2.55
CA GLY A 88 0.11 -11.58 -2.33
C GLY A 88 -0.18 -10.22 -1.69
N LYS A 89 0.79 -9.30 -1.66
CA LYS A 89 0.70 -8.01 -0.97
C LYS A 89 1.19 -6.85 -1.82
N ILE A 90 0.70 -5.66 -1.48
CA ILE A 90 1.16 -4.39 -2.03
C ILE A 90 2.12 -3.76 -1.04
N HIS A 91 3.40 -3.68 -1.41
CA HIS A 91 4.45 -3.02 -0.62
C HIS A 91 4.67 -1.63 -1.18
N LEU A 92 4.29 -0.61 -0.42
CA LEU A 92 4.45 0.79 -0.80
C LEU A 92 5.59 1.41 0.01
N TYR A 93 6.55 1.99 -0.69
CA TYR A 93 7.67 2.74 -0.13
C TYR A 93 7.60 4.18 -0.62
N GLY A 94 8.12 5.11 0.17
CA GLY A 94 8.24 6.50 -0.28
C GLY A 94 8.66 7.43 0.85
N THR A 95 8.64 8.73 0.57
CA THR A 95 8.87 9.77 1.57
C THR A 95 7.63 10.64 1.69
N ILE A 96 6.98 10.62 2.85
CA ILE A 96 5.88 11.54 3.12
C ILE A 96 6.46 12.93 3.30
N THR A 97 5.78 13.96 2.79
CA THR A 97 6.21 15.36 2.92
C THR A 97 5.38 16.18 3.91
N THR A 98 4.20 15.69 4.32
CA THR A 98 3.28 16.40 5.21
C THR A 98 2.61 15.44 6.19
N PRO A 99 2.46 15.79 7.49
CA PRO A 99 2.90 17.05 8.13
C PRO A 99 4.41 17.10 8.43
N VAL A 100 5.10 15.97 8.42
CA VAL A 100 6.54 15.85 8.68
C VAL A 100 7.18 15.06 7.55
N ARG A 101 8.37 15.49 7.10
CA ARG A 101 9.14 14.75 6.11
C ARG A 101 9.74 13.50 6.75
N THR A 102 9.28 12.32 6.34
CA THR A 102 9.81 11.04 6.82
C THR A 102 9.63 9.93 5.79
N THR A 103 10.53 8.94 5.81
CA THR A 103 10.37 7.74 4.98
C THR A 103 9.24 6.88 5.53
N MET A 104 8.43 6.35 4.62
CA MET A 104 7.35 5.42 4.93
C MET A 104 7.55 4.08 4.21
N THR A 105 7.09 3.02 4.87
CA THR A 105 6.83 1.72 4.27
C THR A 105 5.43 1.28 4.70
N ALA A 106 4.60 0.85 3.77
CA ALA A 106 3.29 0.28 4.03
C ALA A 106 3.18 -1.10 3.35
N ILE A 107 2.55 -2.04 4.04
CA ILE A 107 2.16 -3.35 3.51
C ILE A 107 0.65 -3.37 3.52
N LEU A 108 0.05 -3.54 2.34
CA LEU A 108 -1.39 -3.56 2.13
C LEU A 108 -1.80 -4.94 1.60
N LEU A 109 -2.97 -5.37 2.04
CA LEU A 109 -3.70 -6.53 1.55
C LEU A 109 -4.88 -6.00 0.74
N MET A 110 -5.21 -6.66 -0.37
CA MET A 110 -6.38 -6.32 -1.17
C MET A 110 -7.17 -7.59 -1.45
N GLU A 111 -8.46 -7.55 -1.15
CA GLU A 111 -9.37 -8.70 -1.28
C GLU A 111 -10.66 -8.27 -1.99
N ALA A 112 -11.34 -9.23 -2.63
CA ALA A 112 -12.67 -9.00 -3.16
C ALA A 112 -13.70 -9.20 -2.04
N GLU A 113 -14.35 -8.13 -1.59
CA GLU A 113 -15.37 -8.16 -0.55
C GLU A 113 -16.62 -7.40 -1.02
N ALA A 114 -17.79 -8.02 -0.86
CA ALA A 114 -19.10 -7.45 -1.25
C ALA A 114 -19.14 -6.90 -2.69
N GLY A 115 -18.41 -7.53 -3.63
CA GLY A 115 -18.38 -7.13 -5.02
C GLY A 115 -17.42 -5.99 -5.35
N GLN A 116 -16.58 -5.58 -4.41
CA GLN A 116 -15.60 -4.50 -4.57
C GLN A 116 -14.21 -4.98 -4.14
N ALA A 117 -13.17 -4.34 -4.68
CA ALA A 117 -11.82 -4.51 -4.16
C ALA A 117 -11.70 -3.65 -2.90
N GLN A 118 -11.39 -4.30 -1.78
CA GLN A 118 -11.21 -3.66 -0.50
C GLN A 118 -9.76 -3.77 -0.06
N THR A 119 -9.13 -2.63 0.23
CA THR A 119 -7.74 -2.58 0.69
C THR A 119 -7.70 -2.48 2.22
N THR A 120 -6.88 -3.31 2.85
CA THR A 120 -6.59 -3.27 4.29
C THR A 120 -5.11 -3.02 4.52
N VAL A 121 -4.81 -2.20 5.52
CA VAL A 121 -3.43 -1.99 5.99
C VAL A 121 -3.02 -3.14 6.90
N GLU A 122 -2.02 -3.93 6.49
CA GLU A 122 -1.40 -4.93 7.36
C GLU A 122 -0.38 -4.26 8.31
N SER A 123 0.47 -3.39 7.75
CA SER A 123 1.41 -2.62 8.55
C SER A 123 1.79 -1.31 7.85
N ILE A 124 2.11 -0.29 8.64
CA ILE A 124 2.78 0.92 8.13
C ILE A 124 3.87 1.30 9.13
N THR A 125 5.00 1.80 8.64
CA THR A 125 6.14 2.26 9.43
C THR A 125 6.60 3.63 8.93
N PHE A 126 6.81 4.58 9.85
CA PHE A 126 7.18 5.97 9.55
C PHE A 126 8.47 6.37 10.28
N GLY A 127 9.61 5.75 9.99
CA GLY A 127 10.92 6.17 10.53
C GLY A 127 10.98 6.53 12.02
N GLY A 128 10.26 5.78 12.87
CA GLY A 128 10.22 5.99 14.32
C GLY A 128 9.23 7.04 14.83
N LEU A 129 8.41 7.64 13.96
CA LEU A 129 7.34 8.57 14.32
C LEU A 129 5.99 7.86 14.45
N PRO A 130 5.11 8.33 15.35
CA PRO A 130 3.74 7.85 15.42
C PRO A 130 2.99 8.19 14.12
N ILE A 131 2.19 7.23 13.67
CA ILE A 131 1.43 7.30 12.43
C ILE A 131 0.16 8.10 12.68
N PRO A 132 -0.11 9.18 11.92
CA PRO A 132 -1.43 9.79 11.95
C PRO A 132 -2.45 8.82 11.33
N GLU A 133 -3.45 8.38 12.10
CA GLU A 133 -4.50 7.46 11.61
C GLU A 133 -5.18 8.00 10.34
N THR A 134 -5.42 9.30 10.30
CA THR A 134 -6.01 10.00 9.16
C THR A 134 -5.21 9.88 7.86
N PHE A 135 -3.89 9.69 7.94
CA PHE A 135 -3.07 9.48 6.75
C PHE A 135 -3.33 8.10 6.15
N ALA A 136 -3.33 7.06 6.99
CA ALA A 136 -3.59 5.69 6.54
C ALA A 136 -4.98 5.57 5.91
N GLU A 137 -5.99 6.16 6.52
CA GLU A 137 -7.36 6.19 5.98
C GLU A 137 -7.45 6.94 4.65
N THR A 138 -6.73 8.06 4.51
CA THR A 138 -6.74 8.85 3.26
C THR A 138 -6.04 8.09 2.13
N LEU A 139 -4.91 7.46 2.44
CA LEU A 139 -4.19 6.61 1.49
C LEU A 139 -5.06 5.45 1.02
N LEU A 140 -5.69 4.73 1.96
CA LEU A 140 -6.61 3.63 1.66
C LEU A 140 -7.75 4.10 0.76
N ARG A 141 -8.44 5.19 1.15
CA ARG A 141 -9.54 5.73 0.35
C ARG A 141 -9.12 6.09 -1.07
N GLN A 142 -7.92 6.66 -1.25
CA GLN A 142 -7.42 7.00 -2.60
C GLN A 142 -7.09 5.78 -3.44
N ILE A 143 -6.61 4.69 -2.83
CA ILE A 143 -6.37 3.43 -3.51
C ILE A 143 -7.72 2.77 -3.86
N ASP A 144 -8.64 2.70 -2.90
CA ASP A 144 -9.97 2.11 -3.08
C ASP A 144 -10.77 2.88 -4.15
N ASP A 145 -10.73 4.21 -4.14
CA ASP A 145 -11.37 5.06 -5.16
C ASP A 145 -10.77 4.85 -6.57
N LEU A 146 -9.49 4.49 -6.64
CA LEU A 146 -8.82 4.19 -7.91
C LEU A 146 -9.25 2.83 -8.45
N VAL A 147 -9.27 1.79 -7.61
CA VAL A 147 -9.57 0.42 -8.04
C VAL A 147 -11.08 0.12 -8.13
N THR A 148 -11.92 0.92 -7.46
CA THR A 148 -13.38 0.80 -7.55
C THR A 148 -13.86 1.42 -8.86
N PRO A 149 -14.27 0.61 -9.84
CA PRO A 149 -14.55 1.13 -11.15
C PRO A 149 -15.85 1.94 -11.16
N ARG A 150 -15.82 3.16 -11.70
CA ARG A 150 -17.03 3.93 -12.02
C ARG A 150 -17.36 3.75 -13.49
N HIS A 151 -17.79 2.56 -13.88
CA HIS A 151 -18.12 2.27 -15.28
C HIS A 151 -19.51 2.82 -15.65
N SER A 152 -19.61 3.36 -16.86
CA SER A 152 -20.88 3.81 -17.44
C SER A 152 -21.80 2.66 -17.90
N GLN A 153 -21.29 1.43 -17.98
CA GLN A 153 -21.99 0.27 -18.56
C GLN A 153 -22.80 -0.57 -17.56
N GLY A 154 -22.87 -0.18 -16.29
CA GLY A 154 -23.59 -0.90 -15.24
C GLY A 154 -22.78 -1.00 -13.95
N GLU A 155 -23.38 -1.54 -12.90
CA GLU A 155 -22.63 -1.92 -11.70
C GLU A 155 -21.74 -3.11 -12.07
N VAL A 156 -20.45 -3.02 -11.76
CA VAL A 156 -19.49 -4.08 -12.01
C VAL A 156 -19.10 -4.68 -10.68
N GLU A 157 -19.12 -6.01 -10.61
CA GLU A 157 -18.81 -6.77 -9.40
C GLU A 157 -17.42 -7.39 -9.53
N ILE A 158 -16.50 -7.00 -8.64
CA ILE A 158 -15.19 -7.65 -8.48
C ILE A 158 -15.39 -8.92 -7.66
N THR A 159 -15.07 -10.06 -8.26
CA THR A 159 -15.23 -11.39 -7.65
C THR A 159 -13.92 -11.96 -7.14
N GLU A 160 -12.79 -11.51 -7.67
CA GLU A 160 -11.47 -12.00 -7.29
C GLU A 160 -10.42 -10.90 -7.41
N VAL A 161 -9.51 -10.87 -6.44
CA VAL A 161 -8.28 -10.09 -6.47
C VAL A 161 -7.11 -11.04 -6.33
N GLU A 162 -6.16 -10.94 -7.25
CA GLU A 162 -4.94 -11.73 -7.25
C GLU A 162 -3.73 -10.80 -7.35
N ILE A 163 -2.78 -10.92 -6.41
CA ILE A 163 -1.52 -10.19 -6.44
C ILE A 163 -0.40 -11.21 -6.68
N ALA A 164 0.20 -11.13 -7.85
CA ALA A 164 1.36 -11.92 -8.25
C ALA A 164 2.61 -11.02 -8.33
N GLU A 165 3.75 -11.61 -8.70
CA GLU A 165 5.00 -10.89 -8.86
C GLU A 165 4.88 -9.84 -9.97
N GLY A 166 4.83 -8.56 -9.57
CA GLY A 166 4.76 -7.41 -10.47
C GLY A 166 3.38 -7.01 -10.98
N GLU A 167 2.34 -7.79 -10.68
CA GLU A 167 1.00 -7.62 -11.26
C GLU A 167 -0.12 -7.82 -10.25
N LEU A 168 -1.12 -6.95 -10.33
CA LEU A 168 -2.41 -7.01 -9.64
C LEU A 168 -3.46 -7.35 -10.70
N THR A 169 -4.16 -8.47 -10.52
CA THR A 169 -5.23 -8.90 -11.41
C THR A 169 -6.56 -8.83 -10.68
N LEU A 170 -7.50 -8.07 -11.24
CA LEU A 170 -8.88 -7.99 -10.80
C LEU A 170 -9.74 -8.79 -11.77
N ARG A 171 -10.55 -9.73 -11.26
CA ARG A 171 -11.55 -10.45 -12.05
C ARG A 171 -12.93 -10.13 -11.53
N GLY A 172 -13.89 -10.08 -12.44
CA GLY A 172 -15.26 -9.78 -12.08
C GLY A 172 -16.24 -10.00 -13.22
N ARG A 173 -17.44 -9.49 -13.04
CA ARG A 173 -18.55 -9.57 -14.00
C ARG A 173 -19.41 -8.32 -13.96
N VAL A 174 -20.18 -8.09 -15.02
CA VAL A 174 -21.22 -7.06 -14.98
C VAL A 174 -22.39 -7.55 -14.13
N ALA A 175 -22.84 -6.74 -13.16
CA ALA A 175 -24.02 -7.04 -12.37
C ALA A 175 -25.26 -6.98 -13.26
N SER A 176 -26.06 -8.05 -13.21
CA SER A 176 -27.30 -8.22 -13.99
C SER A 176 -28.49 -7.46 -13.40
#